data_AF-A0A2G8K372-F1
#
_entry.id   AF-A0A2G8K372-F1
#
_cell.length_a   1.000
_cell.length_b   1.000
_cell.length_c   1.000
_cell.angle_alpha   90.00
_cell.angle_beta   90.00
_cell.angle_gamma   90.00
#
_symmetry.space_group_name_H-M   'P 1'
#
loop_
_entity.id
_entity.type
_entity.pdbx_description
1 polymer ?
#
loop_
_entity_poly.entity_id
_entity_poly.type
_entity_poly.pdbx_seq_one_letter_code
_entity_poly.pdbx_strand_id
1 'polypeptide(L)'
;MEKMHLATIDRFRQYGPVYKETLAGITHLHIIEPDDVKELLRHEGPNPRRITLDPMVAYRKLRNRNIGMSNLQGDEWRRLRQPFNHLLFKPGQLNTYLPKTEKCAEDFCQLVKNIRTPDGEVPDFIRQIQRWTLESKS
;
A
#
# COMPACT_ATOMS: atom_id res chain seq x y z
N MET A 1 12.20 -5.10 13.07
CA MET A 1 12.59 -3.88 12.33
C MET A 1 11.66 -2.72 12.68
N GLU A 2 11.61 -2.31 13.96
CA GLU A 2 10.61 -1.31 14.41
C GLU A 2 11.04 0.13 14.13
N LYS A 3 12.35 0.38 13.99
CA LYS A 3 12.94 1.73 13.88
C LYS A 3 13.60 2.02 12.52
N MET A 4 13.29 1.24 11.48
CA MET A 4 13.91 1.40 10.16
C MET A 4 13.66 2.81 9.59
N HIS A 5 12.46 3.34 9.75
CA HIS A 5 12.11 4.69 9.31
C HIS A 5 12.94 5.78 10.01
N LEU A 6 13.27 5.60 11.30
CA LEU A 6 14.16 6.52 12.04
C LEU A 6 15.58 6.47 11.48
N ALA A 7 16.09 5.26 11.24
CA ALA A 7 17.41 5.09 10.64
C ALA A 7 17.49 5.67 9.22
N THR A 8 16.39 5.67 8.45
CA THR A 8 16.31 6.35 7.15
C THR A 8 16.38 7.87 7.31
N ILE A 9 15.67 8.43 8.29
CA ILE A 9 15.72 9.88 8.59
C ILE A 9 17.14 10.30 8.98
N ASP A 10 17.81 9.53 9.83
CA ASP A 10 19.19 9.86 10.25
C ASP A 10 20.18 9.78 9.09
N ARG A 11 20.00 8.84 8.14
CA ARG A 11 20.80 8.79 6.90
C ARG A 11 20.60 10.04 6.04
N PHE A 12 19.37 10.51 5.86
CA PHE A 12 19.12 11.77 5.11
C PHE A 12 19.72 12.99 5.81
N ARG A 13 19.70 13.02 7.15
CA ARG A 13 20.39 14.08 7.92
C ARG A 13 21.90 14.05 7.73
N GLN A 14 22.49 12.86 7.66
CA GLN A 14 23.94 12.68 7.57
C GLN A 14 24.48 12.93 6.15
N TYR A 15 23.80 12.39 5.13
CA TYR A 15 24.32 12.35 3.76
C TYR A 15 23.65 13.36 2.82
N GLY A 16 22.60 14.04 3.28
CA GLY A 16 21.84 14.98 2.47
C GLY A 16 20.64 14.35 1.76
N PRO A 17 19.94 15.11 0.90
CA PRO A 17 18.65 14.74 0.32
C PRO A 17 18.69 13.54 -0.64
N VAL A 18 19.89 13.19 -1.13
CA VAL A 18 20.12 12.03 -2.00
C VAL A 18 21.32 11.26 -1.50
N TYR A 19 21.16 9.97 -1.23
CA TYR A 19 22.28 9.10 -0.87
C TYR A 19 22.14 7.69 -1.46
N LYS A 20 23.26 7.00 -1.57
CA LYS A 20 23.34 5.62 -2.06
C LYS A 20 23.73 4.69 -0.92
N GLU A 21 23.05 3.56 -0.81
CA GLU A 21 23.35 2.52 0.19
C GLU A 21 23.30 1.12 -0.45
N THR A 22 24.21 0.25 -0.06
CA THR A 22 24.18 -1.17 -0.47
C THR A 22 23.87 -2.03 0.75
N LEU A 23 22.71 -2.67 0.74
CA LEU A 23 22.25 -3.58 1.80
C LEU A 23 21.98 -4.96 1.21
N ALA A 24 22.53 -6.02 1.82
CA ALA A 24 22.35 -7.40 1.40
C ALA A 24 22.61 -7.63 -0.12
N GLY A 25 23.62 -6.93 -0.67
CA GLY A 25 23.98 -7.01 -2.09
C GLY A 25 23.11 -6.19 -3.04
N ILE A 26 22.08 -5.50 -2.53
CA ILE A 26 21.20 -4.63 -3.32
C ILE A 26 21.58 -3.17 -3.07
N THR A 27 21.88 -2.45 -4.15
CA THR A 27 22.17 -1.02 -4.07
C THR A 27 20.91 -0.21 -4.31
N HIS A 28 20.61 0.68 -3.37
CA HIS A 28 19.48 1.59 -3.40
C HIS A 28 19.98 3.03 -3.50
N LEU A 29 19.29 3.83 -4.31
CA LEU A 29 19.39 5.27 -4.27
C LEU A 29 18.16 5.78 -3.52
N HIS A 30 18.40 6.56 -2.47
CA HIS A 30 17.37 7.12 -1.61
C HIS A 30 17.23 8.60 -1.94
N ILE A 31 15.99 9.05 -2.14
CA ILE A 31 15.61 10.45 -2.41
C ILE A 31 14.53 10.86 -1.41
N ILE A 32 14.51 12.13 -0.99
CA ILE A 32 13.50 12.68 -0.08
C ILE A 32 12.77 13.91 -0.65
N GLU A 33 13.38 14.62 -1.60
CA GLU A 33 12.80 15.84 -2.14
C GLU A 33 11.70 15.57 -3.17
N PRO A 34 10.57 16.31 -3.14
CA PRO A 34 9.48 16.14 -4.09
C PRO A 34 9.90 16.34 -5.56
N ASP A 35 10.85 17.24 -5.83
CA ASP A 35 11.34 17.51 -7.18
C ASP A 35 12.12 16.32 -7.76
N ASP A 36 12.89 15.60 -6.94
CA ASP A 36 13.56 14.36 -7.35
C ASP A 36 12.55 13.25 -7.67
N VAL A 37 11.49 13.12 -6.85
CA VAL A 37 10.40 12.16 -7.09
C VAL A 37 9.67 12.49 -8.39
N LYS A 38 9.39 13.77 -8.63
CA LYS A 38 8.76 14.25 -9.85
C LYS A 38 9.60 13.94 -11.09
N GLU A 39 10.91 14.15 -11.00
CA GLU A 39 11.83 13.87 -12.11
C GLU A 39 11.94 12.36 -12.39
N LEU A 40 12.01 11.55 -11.33
CA LEU A 40 11.96 10.09 -11.42
C LEU A 40 10.68 9.62 -12.12
N LEU A 41 9.52 10.13 -11.70
CA LEU A 41 8.22 9.74 -12.27
C LEU A 41 8.04 10.20 -13.72
N ARG A 42 8.64 11.33 -14.13
CA ARG A 42 8.63 11.78 -15.53
C ARG A 42 9.44 10.87 -16.45
N HIS A 43 10.54 10.33 -15.94
CA HIS A 43 11.41 9.41 -16.66
C HIS A 43 11.03 7.94 -16.43
N GLU A 44 9.94 7.69 -15.70
CA GLU A 44 9.46 6.34 -15.48
C GLU A 44 8.94 5.75 -16.79
N GLY A 45 9.50 4.61 -17.18
CA GLY A 45 9.04 3.89 -18.36
C GLY A 45 7.63 3.32 -18.17
N PRO A 46 7.00 2.81 -19.24
CA PRO A 46 5.63 2.31 -19.19
C PRO A 46 5.46 1.02 -18.35
N ASN A 47 6.55 0.46 -17.82
CA ASN A 47 6.63 -0.70 -16.93
C ASN A 47 7.50 -0.35 -15.71
N PRO A 48 6.95 0.31 -14.67
CA PRO A 48 7.70 0.59 -13.46
C PRO A 48 8.20 -0.70 -12.80
N ARG A 49 9.47 -0.69 -12.38
CA ARG A 49 10.05 -1.76 -11.57
C ARG A 49 9.84 -1.44 -10.09
N ARG A 50 9.33 -2.41 -9.34
CA ARG A 50 9.07 -2.28 -7.90
C ARG A 50 9.79 -3.37 -7.11
N ILE A 51 10.02 -3.12 -5.82
CA ILE A 51 10.50 -4.14 -4.89
C ILE A 51 9.42 -5.22 -4.74
N THR A 52 9.80 -6.47 -4.96
CA THR A 52 8.93 -7.63 -4.76
C THR A 52 9.01 -8.15 -3.33
N LEU A 53 7.95 -8.80 -2.87
CA LEU A 53 7.99 -9.54 -1.61
C LEU A 53 8.45 -10.98 -1.89
N ASP A 54 9.77 -11.17 -1.95
CA ASP A 54 10.39 -12.42 -2.40
C ASP A 54 9.90 -13.69 -1.68
N PRO A 55 9.70 -13.70 -0.34
CA PRO A 55 9.14 -14.87 0.34
C PRO A 55 7.74 -15.25 -0.17
N MET A 56 6.89 -14.25 -0.45
CA MET A 56 5.55 -14.48 -0.97
C MET A 56 5.57 -14.99 -2.42
N VAL A 57 6.50 -14.48 -3.24
CA VAL A 57 6.72 -14.97 -4.59
C VAL A 57 7.16 -16.43 -4.57
N ALA A 58 8.15 -16.77 -3.74
CA ALA A 58 8.67 -18.13 -3.60
C ALA A 58 7.57 -19.11 -3.15
N TYR A 59 6.82 -18.76 -2.10
CA TYR A 59 5.73 -19.58 -1.58
C TYR A 59 4.64 -19.84 -2.63
N ARG A 60 4.20 -18.80 -3.33
CA ARG A 60 3.12 -18.91 -4.33
C ARG A 60 3.56 -19.73 -5.54
N LYS A 61 4.81 -19.57 -6.00
CA LYS A 61 5.40 -20.41 -7.06
C LYS A 61 5.43 -21.88 -6.64
N LEU A 62 5.91 -22.19 -5.43
CA LEU A 62 5.95 -23.55 -4.90
C LEU A 62 4.57 -24.22 -4.85
N ARG A 63 3.52 -23.44 -4.64
CA ARG A 63 2.12 -23.91 -4.57
C ARG A 63 1.36 -23.80 -5.89
N ASN A 64 2.04 -23.48 -6.99
CA ASN A 64 1.44 -23.24 -8.31
C ASN A 64 0.27 -22.23 -8.25
N ARG A 65 0.44 -21.13 -7.51
CA ARG A 65 -0.52 -20.03 -7.35
C ARG A 65 0.01 -18.76 -8.02
N ASN A 66 -0.91 -17.92 -8.49
CA ASN A 66 -0.57 -16.59 -9.03
C ASN A 66 0.09 -15.73 -7.95
N ILE A 67 1.24 -15.12 -8.28
CA ILE A 67 2.05 -14.30 -7.35
C ILE A 67 1.39 -12.95 -7.00
N GLY A 68 0.34 -12.56 -7.70
CA GLY A 68 -0.47 -11.36 -7.48
C GLY A 68 0.12 -10.11 -8.13
N MET A 69 -0.75 -9.14 -8.47
CA MET A 69 -0.41 -7.90 -9.17
C MET A 69 0.79 -7.16 -8.56
N SER A 70 0.84 -7.06 -7.23
CA SER A 70 1.89 -6.32 -6.52
C SER A 70 3.29 -6.89 -6.71
N ASN A 71 3.40 -8.19 -7.05
CA ASN A 71 4.67 -8.86 -7.27
C ASN A 71 5.00 -9.09 -8.76
N LEU A 72 4.07 -8.78 -9.67
CA LEU A 72 4.33 -8.84 -11.11
C LEU A 72 5.17 -7.64 -11.55
N GLN A 73 5.97 -7.85 -12.60
CA GLN A 73 6.83 -6.86 -13.23
C GLN A 73 6.66 -6.90 -14.75
N GLY A 74 7.12 -5.86 -15.45
CA GLY A 74 7.14 -5.83 -16.90
C GLY A 74 5.77 -5.94 -17.54
N ASP A 75 5.70 -6.58 -18.72
CA ASP A 75 4.49 -6.63 -19.52
C ASP A 75 3.36 -7.43 -18.87
N GLU A 76 3.68 -8.47 -18.10
CA GLU A 76 2.68 -9.24 -17.35
C GLU A 76 1.98 -8.37 -16.29
N TRP A 77 2.73 -7.50 -15.62
CA TRP A 77 2.11 -6.51 -14.74
C TRP A 77 1.23 -5.55 -15.54
N ARG A 78 1.71 -4.99 -16.64
CA ARG A 78 0.95 -4.01 -17.44
C ARG A 78 -0.35 -4.61 -17.97
N ARG A 79 -0.29 -5.83 -18.49
CA ARG A 79 -1.42 -6.59 -19.04
C ARG A 79 -2.56 -6.70 -18.04
N LEU A 80 -2.26 -6.95 -16.77
CA LEU A 80 -3.28 -7.05 -15.72
C LEU A 80 -3.63 -5.66 -15.14
N ARG A 81 -2.67 -4.75 -15.02
CA ARG A 81 -2.88 -3.43 -14.39
C ARG A 81 -3.82 -2.55 -15.19
N GLN A 82 -3.70 -2.54 -16.52
CA GLN A 82 -4.52 -1.71 -17.40
C GLN A 82 -6.04 -1.95 -17.23
N PRO A 83 -6.57 -3.18 -17.37
CA PRO A 83 -7.99 -3.44 -17.16
C PRO A 83 -8.39 -3.24 -15.69
N PHE A 84 -7.54 -3.61 -14.74
CA PHE A 84 -7.80 -3.40 -13.32
C PHE A 84 -7.95 -1.91 -12.96
N ASN A 85 -7.19 -1.04 -13.62
CA ASN A 85 -7.31 0.41 -13.48
C ASN A 85 -8.70 0.92 -13.88
N HIS A 86 -9.22 0.40 -15.00
CA HIS A 86 -10.55 0.74 -15.48
C HIS A 86 -11.62 0.34 -14.48
N LEU A 87 -11.51 -0.86 -13.89
CA LEU A 87 -12.51 -1.42 -13.00
C LEU A 87 -12.56 -0.70 -11.64
N LEU A 88 -11.41 -0.31 -11.08
CA LEU A 88 -11.39 0.25 -9.72
C LEU A 88 -11.36 1.77 -9.64
N PHE A 89 -10.70 2.43 -10.59
CA PHE A 89 -10.36 3.86 -10.45
C PHE A 89 -11.15 4.76 -11.39
N LYS A 90 -12.04 4.22 -12.23
CA LYS A 90 -12.94 5.06 -13.03
C LYS A 90 -14.06 5.61 -12.16
N PRO A 91 -14.36 6.93 -12.22
CA PRO A 91 -15.43 7.54 -11.43
C PRO A 91 -16.78 6.81 -11.54
N GLY A 92 -17.15 6.34 -12.74
CA GLY A 92 -18.40 5.60 -12.94
C GLY A 92 -18.47 4.25 -12.22
N GLN A 93 -17.31 3.59 -11.98
CA GLN A 93 -17.25 2.32 -11.25
C GLN A 93 -17.27 2.53 -9.73
N LEU A 94 -16.83 3.70 -9.24
CA LEU A 94 -16.91 4.07 -7.82
C LEU A 94 -18.36 3.93 -7.32
N ASN A 95 -19.32 4.41 -8.11
CA ASN A 95 -20.74 4.39 -7.78
C ASN A 95 -21.30 2.99 -7.51
N THR A 96 -20.63 1.93 -7.99
CA THR A 96 -21.06 0.54 -7.78
C THR A 96 -20.73 0.06 -6.36
N TYR A 97 -19.61 0.48 -5.78
CA TYR A 97 -19.15 0.01 -4.47
C TYR A 97 -19.28 1.05 -3.35
N LEU A 98 -19.44 2.34 -3.69
CA LEU A 98 -19.66 3.42 -2.74
C LEU A 98 -20.87 3.16 -1.82
N PRO A 99 -22.06 2.76 -2.31
CA PRO A 99 -23.21 2.54 -1.42
C PRO A 99 -22.97 1.45 -0.37
N LYS A 100 -22.24 0.40 -0.74
CA LYS A 100 -21.87 -0.68 0.19
C LYS A 100 -20.87 -0.19 1.24
N THR A 101 -19.87 0.57 0.80
CA THR A 101 -18.85 1.16 1.68
C THR A 101 -19.48 2.14 2.67
N GLU A 102 -20.41 2.97 2.20
CA GLU A 102 -21.16 3.93 3.02
C GLU A 102 -21.95 3.19 4.11
N LYS A 103 -22.70 2.15 3.75
CA LYS A 103 -23.42 1.33 4.72
C LYS A 103 -22.50 0.73 5.78
N CYS A 104 -21.35 0.18 5.37
CA CYS A 104 -20.36 -0.33 6.33
C CYS A 104 -19.81 0.75 7.25
N ALA A 105 -19.67 2.00 6.77
CA ALA A 105 -19.24 3.13 7.58
C ALA A 105 -20.34 3.58 8.57
N GLU A 106 -21.61 3.58 8.16
CA GLU A 106 -22.76 3.84 9.03
C GLU A 106 -22.85 2.80 10.16
N ASP A 107 -22.78 1.52 9.79
CA ASP A 107 -22.78 0.39 10.74
C ASP A 107 -21.61 0.50 11.73
N PHE A 108 -20.42 0.87 11.25
CA PHE A 108 -19.26 1.11 12.10
C PHE A 108 -19.47 2.29 13.05
N CYS A 109 -20.03 3.40 12.58
CA CYS A 109 -20.36 4.54 13.43
C CYS A 109 -21.35 4.15 14.54
N GLN A 110 -22.35 3.32 14.21
CA GLN A 110 -23.30 2.81 15.20
C GLN A 110 -22.63 1.87 16.20
N LEU A 111 -21.75 0.97 15.74
CA LEU A 111 -20.96 0.11 16.61
C LEU A 111 -20.14 0.92 17.60
N VAL A 112 -19.40 1.92 17.13
CA VAL A 112 -18.56 2.81 17.97
C VAL A 112 -19.41 3.50 19.04
N LYS A 113 -20.62 3.99 18.72
CA LYS A 113 -21.54 4.58 19.70
C LYS A 113 -21.95 3.58 20.78
N ASN A 114 -22.19 2.32 20.40
CA ASN A 114 -22.68 1.29 21.31
C ASN A 114 -21.61 0.72 22.24
N ILE A 115 -20.35 0.64 21.78
CA ILE A 115 -19.24 0.07 22.56
C ILE A 115 -18.45 1.13 23.33
N ARG A 116 -18.85 2.41 23.22
CA ARG A 116 -18.20 3.52 23.90
C ARG A 116 -18.39 3.40 25.41
N THR A 117 -17.30 3.51 26.15
CA THR A 117 -17.31 3.51 27.62
C THR A 117 -17.81 4.86 28.16
N PRO A 118 -18.22 4.94 29.45
CA PRO A 118 -18.76 6.18 30.02
C PRO A 118 -17.79 7.38 30.00
N ASP A 119 -16.49 7.12 29.95
CA ASP A 119 -15.41 8.12 29.78
C ASP A 119 -15.26 8.62 28.33
N GLY A 120 -16.00 8.05 27.38
CA GLY A 120 -16.00 8.43 25.98
C GLY A 120 -15.03 7.64 25.11
N GLU A 121 -14.28 6.69 25.67
CA GLU A 121 -13.31 5.89 24.94
C GLU A 121 -13.92 4.67 24.23
N VAL A 122 -13.20 4.11 23.27
CA VAL A 122 -13.57 2.86 22.61
C VAL A 122 -12.46 1.84 22.83
N PRO A 123 -12.74 0.73 23.54
CA PRO A 123 -11.73 -0.29 23.79
C PRO A 123 -11.30 -0.98 22.49
N ASP A 124 -9.99 -1.21 22.36
CA ASP A 124 -9.38 -1.90 21.22
C ASP A 124 -9.81 -1.31 19.86
N PHE A 125 -9.80 0.02 19.76
CA PHE A 125 -10.31 0.73 18.59
C PHE A 125 -9.60 0.32 17.28
N ILE A 126 -8.30 0.01 17.34
CA ILE A 126 -7.53 -0.47 16.18
C ILE A 126 -8.13 -1.77 15.64
N ARG A 127 -8.50 -2.72 16.50
CA ARG A 127 -9.19 -3.94 16.06
C ARG A 127 -10.53 -3.63 15.42
N GLN A 128 -11.28 -2.66 15.93
CA GLN A 128 -12.55 -2.26 15.31
C GLN A 128 -12.34 -1.65 13.92
N ILE A 129 -11.33 -0.80 13.74
CA ILE A 129 -10.94 -0.26 12.43
C ILE A 129 -10.54 -1.39 11.46
N GLN A 130 -9.77 -2.37 11.93
CA GLN A 130 -9.36 -3.52 11.10
C GLN A 130 -10.56 -4.32 10.62
N ARG A 131 -11.53 -4.58 11.51
CA ARG A 131 -12.79 -5.26 11.15
C ARG A 131 -13.57 -4.46 10.12
N TRP A 132 -13.77 -3.16 10.35
CA TRP A 132 -14.44 -2.28 9.39
C TRP A 132 -13.73 -2.24 8.02
N THR A 133 -12.40 -2.19 8.01
CA THR A 133 -11.61 -2.20 6.77
C THR A 133 -11.76 -3.51 5.99
N LEU A 134 -11.94 -4.63 6.68
CA LEU A 134 -12.18 -5.94 6.06
C LEU A 134 -13.60 -6.04 5.48
N GLU A 135 -14.60 -5.61 6.24
CA GLU A 135 -16.01 -5.62 5.81
C GLU A 135 -16.25 -4.67 4.63
N SER A 136 -15.62 -3.50 4.63
CA SER A 136 -15.75 -2.51 3.53
C SER A 136 -15.22 -3.00 2.19
N LYS A 137 -14.39 -4.05 2.18
CA LYS A 137 -13.79 -4.66 0.98
C LYS A 137 -14.45 -5.99 0.59
N SER A 138 -15.32 -6.51 1.45
CA SER A 138 -16.12 -7.73 1.19
C SER A 138 -17.30 -7.36 0.31
#